data_AF-A0A920TNP9-F1
#
_entry.id   AF-A0A920TNP9-F1
#
_cell.length_a   1.000
_cell.length_b   1.000
_cell.length_c   1.000
_cell.angle_alpha   90.00
_cell.angle_beta   90.00
_cell.angle_gamma   90.00
#
_symmetry.space_group_name_H-M   'P 1'
#
loop_
_entity.id
_entity.type
_entity.pdbx_description
1 polymer ?
#
loop_
_entity_poly.entity_id
_entity_poly.type
_entity_poly.pdbx_seq_one_letter_code
_entity_poly.pdbx_strand_id
1 'polypeptide(L)'
;MSKHAALALTEGLNRDLIAKDSKIGASVLCPGFVNTNIMDSERNRPSHLKKKSEPVVNEPQAEIFNLLLKQGKEPKEIAEIVFQAIKDNVFYILPHPAWDDNLRAHFEDILARKKINTP
;
A
#
# COMPACT_ATOMS: atom_id res chain seq x y z
N MET A 1 2.17 10.10 -0.91
CA MET A 1 3.58 10.21 -1.33
C MET A 1 4.45 9.04 -0.87
N SER A 2 4.63 8.78 0.44
CA SER A 2 5.57 7.74 0.90
C SER A 2 5.34 6.34 0.30
N LYS A 3 4.08 5.91 0.14
CA LYS A 3 3.74 4.61 -0.48
C LYS A 3 4.06 4.54 -1.97
N HIS A 4 3.92 5.65 -2.71
CA HIS A 4 4.32 5.71 -4.12
C HIS A 4 5.86 5.63 -4.25
N ALA A 5 6.60 6.26 -3.33
CA ALA A 5 8.05 6.17 -3.31
C ALA A 5 8.53 4.74 -3.02
N ALA A 6 7.90 4.04 -2.07
CA ALA A 6 8.22 2.64 -1.79
C ALA A 6 7.98 1.73 -3.01
N LEU A 7 6.87 1.95 -3.73
CA LEU A 7 6.57 1.27 -4.99
C LEU A 7 7.68 1.47 -6.03
N ALA A 8 7.96 2.74 -6.39
CA ALA A 8 8.98 3.08 -7.39
C ALA A 8 10.39 2.59 -7.00
N LEU A 9 10.74 2.67 -5.71
CA LEU A 9 12.01 2.16 -5.20
C LEU A 9 12.12 0.64 -5.40
N THR A 10 11.04 -0.10 -5.16
CA THR A 10 11.01 -1.56 -5.28
C THR A 10 11.06 -1.99 -6.76
N GLU A 11 10.40 -1.23 -7.65
CA GLU A 11 10.51 -1.42 -9.10
C GLU A 11 11.95 -1.24 -9.58
N GLY A 12 12.64 -0.17 -9.14
CA GLY A 12 14.04 0.06 -9.44
C GLY A 12 14.94 -1.08 -8.94
N LEU A 13 14.78 -1.46 -7.67
CA LEU A 13 15.54 -2.55 -7.06
C LEU A 13 15.38 -3.87 -7.84
N ASN A 14 14.15 -4.23 -8.22
CA ASN A 14 13.92 -5.48 -8.94
C ASN A 14 14.55 -5.46 -10.34
N ARG A 15 14.49 -4.33 -11.05
CA ARG A 15 15.18 -4.15 -12.34
C ARG A 15 16.69 -4.30 -12.20
N ASP A 16 17.28 -3.72 -11.16
CA ASP A 16 18.73 -3.83 -10.89
C ASP A 16 19.14 -5.26 -10.56
N LEU A 17 18.32 -6.00 -9.80
CA LEU A 17 18.57 -7.41 -9.47
C LEU A 17 18.51 -8.30 -10.71
N ILE A 18 17.51 -8.09 -11.59
CA ILE A 18 17.40 -8.80 -12.87
C ILE A 18 18.60 -8.49 -13.76
N ALA A 19 18.99 -7.22 -13.88
CA ALA A 19 20.11 -6.80 -14.72
C ALA A 19 21.46 -7.40 -14.27
N LYS A 20 21.58 -7.78 -13.00
CA LYS A 20 22.77 -8.42 -12.41
C LYS A 20 22.73 -9.95 -12.43
N ASP A 21 21.70 -10.56 -13.03
CA ASP A 21 21.47 -12.01 -12.99
C ASP A 21 21.50 -12.55 -11.53
N SER A 22 20.89 -11.78 -10.62
CA SER A 22 20.85 -12.11 -9.20
C SER A 22 19.97 -13.32 -8.93
N LYS A 23 20.38 -14.16 -7.98
CA LYS A 23 19.52 -15.24 -7.41
C LYS A 23 18.46 -14.71 -6.43
N ILE A 24 18.44 -13.42 -6.17
CA ILE A 24 17.52 -12.72 -5.26
C ILE A 24 16.62 -11.83 -6.12
N GLY A 25 15.31 -11.90 -5.89
CA GLY A 25 14.30 -10.98 -6.45
C GLY A 25 13.68 -10.08 -5.38
N ALA A 26 12.85 -9.15 -5.82
CA ALA A 26 12.04 -8.31 -4.95
C ALA A 26 10.61 -8.23 -5.46
N SER A 27 9.64 -8.11 -4.56
CA SER A 27 8.22 -7.91 -4.87
C SER A 27 7.66 -6.76 -4.03
N VAL A 28 6.60 -6.13 -4.51
CA VAL A 28 5.90 -5.06 -3.79
C VAL A 28 4.50 -5.51 -3.39
N LEU A 29 4.15 -5.32 -2.12
CA LEU A 29 2.81 -5.58 -1.59
C LEU A 29 2.01 -4.28 -1.53
N CYS A 30 0.89 -4.24 -2.23
CA CYS A 30 -0.04 -3.10 -2.26
C CYS A 30 -1.43 -3.56 -1.81
N PRO A 31 -1.69 -3.68 -0.50
CA PRO A 31 -2.98 -4.11 0.02
C PRO A 31 -3.97 -2.93 0.08
N GLY A 32 -5.25 -3.27 -0.01
CA GLY A 32 -6.35 -2.39 0.41
C GLY A 32 -6.53 -2.43 1.93
N PHE A 33 -7.78 -2.45 2.41
CA PHE A 33 -8.07 -2.50 3.84
C PHE A 33 -7.76 -3.88 4.44
N VAL A 34 -6.95 -3.88 5.51
CA VAL A 34 -6.57 -5.08 6.26
C VAL A 34 -6.84 -4.83 7.74
N ASN A 35 -7.44 -5.82 8.41
CA ASN A 35 -7.78 -5.76 9.83
C ASN A 35 -6.51 -5.70 10.71
N THR A 36 -6.03 -4.49 10.95
CA THR A 36 -4.79 -4.20 11.69
C THR A 36 -4.96 -2.96 12.57
N ASN A 37 -4.04 -2.79 13.52
CA ASN A 37 -4.04 -1.63 14.41
C ASN A 37 -3.34 -0.41 13.76
N ILE A 38 -3.47 -0.19 12.45
CA ILE A 38 -2.76 0.90 11.75
C ILE A 38 -3.27 2.29 12.17
N MET A 39 -4.54 2.38 12.59
CA MET A 39 -5.11 3.62 13.10
C MET A 39 -4.52 4.05 14.44
N ASP A 40 -4.04 3.09 15.23
CA ASP A 40 -3.30 3.35 16.47
C ASP A 40 -1.78 3.56 16.24
N SER A 41 -1.35 3.93 15.03
CA SER A 41 0.07 3.99 14.66
C SER A 41 0.88 5.01 15.45
N GLU A 42 0.23 6.03 16.04
CA GLU A 42 0.87 6.99 16.94
C GLU A 42 1.58 6.33 18.13
N ARG A 43 1.11 5.14 18.56
CA ARG A 43 1.79 4.35 19.60
C ARG A 43 3.23 3.97 19.23
N ASN A 44 3.52 3.88 17.92
CA ASN A 44 4.82 3.51 17.38
C ASN A 44 5.71 4.72 17.06
N ARG A 45 5.23 5.96 17.26
CA ARG A 45 5.99 7.16 16.93
C ARG A 45 7.19 7.33 17.88
N PRO A 46 8.43 7.42 17.38
CA PRO A 46 9.61 7.66 18.20
C PRO A 46 9.49 8.94 19.03
N SER A 47 10.01 8.93 20.26
CA SER A 47 9.89 10.05 21.22
C SER A 47 10.37 11.39 20.67
N HIS A 48 11.46 11.40 19.91
CA HIS A 48 12.04 12.61 19.28
C HIS A 48 11.20 13.18 18.13
N LEU A 49 10.20 12.45 17.62
CA LEU A 49 9.28 12.90 16.57
C LEU A 49 7.87 13.19 17.11
N LYS A 50 7.64 13.02 18.42
CA LYS A 50 6.36 13.35 19.06
C LYS A 50 6.16 14.87 18.98
N LYS A 51 5.03 15.30 18.43
CA LYS A 51 4.62 16.70 18.50
C LYS A 51 4.25 17.04 19.96
N LYS A 52 4.55 18.26 20.41
CA LYS A 52 3.96 18.81 21.63
C LYS A 52 2.48 19.10 21.35
N SER A 53 1.63 18.13 21.71
CA SER A 53 0.16 18.24 21.88
C SER A 53 -0.55 19.22 20.93
N GLU A 54 -1.04 18.70 19.80
CA GLU A 54 -2.25 19.23 19.15
C GLU A 54 -3.40 18.28 19.48
N PRO A 55 -4.63 18.80 19.72
CA PRO A 55 -5.77 17.94 19.93
C PRO A 55 -6.00 17.09 18.68
N VAL A 56 -6.16 15.79 18.88
CA VAL A 56 -6.62 14.88 17.82
C VAL A 56 -8.07 15.26 17.55
N VAL A 57 -8.31 15.95 16.45
CA VAL A 57 -9.66 16.11 15.93
C VAL A 57 -10.11 14.72 15.52
N ASN A 58 -11.04 14.13 16.28
CA ASN A 58 -11.75 12.93 15.86
C ASN A 58 -12.65 13.34 14.69
N GLU A 59 -12.09 13.22 13.48
CA GLU A 59 -12.81 13.45 12.26
C GLU A 59 -13.71 12.24 11.97
N PRO A 60 -15.00 12.41 11.62
CA PRO A 60 -15.90 11.31 11.23
C PRO A 60 -15.31 10.36 10.16
N GLN A 61 -14.40 10.86 9.33
CA GLN A 61 -13.64 10.10 8.35
C GLN A 61 -12.76 9.00 9.00
N ALA A 62 -12.21 9.25 10.19
CA ALA A 62 -11.40 8.29 10.92
C ALA A 62 -12.24 7.09 11.42
N GLU A 63 -13.48 7.33 11.82
CA GLU A 63 -14.40 6.25 12.24
C GLU A 63 -14.78 5.35 11.06
N ILE A 64 -15.11 5.94 9.91
CA ILE A 64 -15.40 5.19 8.67
C ILE A 64 -14.18 4.36 8.28
N PHE A 65 -12.98 4.95 8.31
CA PHE A 65 -11.75 4.23 7.97
C PHE A 65 -11.48 3.07 8.93
N ASN A 66 -11.71 3.27 10.24
CA ASN A 66 -11.63 2.20 11.24
C ASN A 66 -12.60 1.05 10.96
N LEU A 67 -13.83 1.34 10.55
CA LEU A 67 -14.80 0.32 10.17
C LEU A 67 -14.35 -0.45 8.92
N LEU A 68 -13.85 0.24 7.90
CA LEU A 68 -13.34 -0.40 6.68
C LEU A 68 -12.14 -1.31 6.96
N LEU A 69 -11.24 -0.91 7.85
CA LEU A 69 -10.13 -1.77 8.29
C LEU A 69 -10.65 -3.03 9.01
N LYS A 70 -11.59 -2.89 9.94
CA LYS A 70 -12.18 -4.02 10.68
C LYS A 70 -12.94 -5.00 9.77
N GLN A 71 -13.49 -4.51 8.67
CA GLN A 71 -14.14 -5.32 7.63
C GLN A 71 -13.18 -5.77 6.52
N GLY A 72 -11.92 -5.34 6.58
CA GLY A 72 -10.88 -5.68 5.62
C GLY A 72 -10.43 -7.14 5.73
N LYS A 73 -9.51 -7.53 4.85
CA LYS A 73 -8.92 -8.88 4.90
C LYS A 73 -8.17 -9.11 6.21
N GLU A 74 -8.15 -10.35 6.67
CA GLU A 74 -7.39 -10.73 7.86
C GLU A 74 -5.88 -10.77 7.53
N PRO A 75 -4.98 -10.38 8.47
CA PRO A 75 -3.54 -10.42 8.24
C PRO A 75 -3.02 -11.78 7.79
N LYS A 76 -3.64 -12.87 8.27
CA LYS A 76 -3.31 -14.24 7.88
C LYS A 76 -3.56 -14.48 6.38
N GLU A 77 -4.67 -14.00 5.85
CA GLU A 77 -4.99 -14.12 4.43
C GLU A 77 -3.97 -13.36 3.57
N ILE A 78 -3.59 -12.15 4.00
CA ILE A 78 -2.53 -11.38 3.33
C ILE A 78 -1.21 -12.13 3.32
N ALA A 79 -0.84 -12.75 4.44
CA ALA A 79 0.38 -13.55 4.53
C ALA A 79 0.34 -14.72 3.53
N GLU A 80 -0.76 -15.47 3.46
CA GLU A 80 -0.92 -16.59 2.51
C GLU A 80 -0.73 -16.14 1.05
N ILE A 81 -1.35 -15.03 0.66
CA ILE A 81 -1.21 -14.43 -0.68
C ILE A 81 0.25 -14.05 -0.96
N VAL A 82 0.93 -13.43 0.01
CA VAL A 82 2.34 -13.02 -0.13
C VAL A 82 3.25 -14.24 -0.28
N PHE A 83 3.08 -15.27 0.55
CA PHE A 83 3.90 -16.48 0.46
C PHE A 83 3.72 -17.19 -0.87
N GLN A 84 2.49 -17.22 -1.40
CA GLN A 84 2.24 -17.80 -2.72
C GLN A 84 2.90 -16.96 -3.83
N ALA A 85 2.73 -15.64 -3.79
CA ALA A 85 3.36 -14.72 -4.75
C ALA A 85 4.90 -14.80 -4.76
N ILE A 86 5.53 -15.01 -3.60
CA ILE A 86 6.98 -15.23 -3.50
C ILE A 86 7.38 -16.52 -4.24
N LYS A 87 6.65 -17.62 -4.05
CA LYS A 87 6.93 -18.90 -4.73
C LYS A 87 6.79 -18.77 -6.25
N ASP A 88 5.80 -18.00 -6.68
CA ASP A 88 5.46 -17.81 -8.10
C ASP A 88 6.26 -16.67 -8.76
N ASN A 89 7.20 -16.04 -8.03
CA ASN A 89 7.98 -14.89 -8.48
C ASN A 89 7.12 -13.72 -9.02
N VAL A 90 5.99 -13.46 -8.36
CA VAL A 90 5.08 -12.36 -8.71
C VAL A 90 5.60 -11.03 -8.14
N PHE A 91 5.82 -10.03 -8.99
CA PHE A 91 6.32 -8.72 -8.57
C PHE A 91 5.25 -7.84 -7.90
N TYR A 92 4.13 -7.55 -8.58
CA TYR A 92 3.04 -6.75 -8.03
C TYR A 92 2.05 -7.64 -7.27
N ILE A 93 2.09 -7.60 -5.96
CA ILE A 93 1.18 -8.36 -5.10
C ILE A 93 0.02 -7.44 -4.75
N LEU A 94 -1.13 -7.63 -5.40
CA LEU A 94 -2.36 -6.86 -5.23
C LEU A 94 -3.47 -7.74 -4.62
N PRO A 95 -3.57 -7.87 -3.28
CA PRO A 95 -4.50 -8.81 -2.64
C PRO A 95 -5.99 -8.45 -2.77
N HIS A 96 -6.33 -7.30 -3.35
CA HIS A 96 -7.68 -6.73 -3.36
C HIS A 96 -8.09 -6.31 -4.78
N PRO A 97 -8.62 -7.22 -5.61
CA PRO A 97 -8.96 -6.94 -7.02
C PRO A 97 -10.08 -5.89 -7.18
N ALA A 98 -10.82 -5.58 -6.11
CA ALA A 98 -11.82 -4.51 -6.10
C ALA A 98 -11.26 -3.12 -6.46
N TRP A 99 -9.94 -2.93 -6.45
CA TRP A 99 -9.27 -1.68 -6.84
C TRP A 99 -8.79 -1.67 -8.30
N ASP A 100 -8.93 -2.76 -9.05
CA ASP A 100 -8.35 -2.90 -10.39
C ASP A 100 -8.93 -1.87 -11.38
N ASP A 101 -10.23 -1.56 -11.27
CA ASP A 101 -10.86 -0.55 -12.12
C ASP A 101 -10.37 0.87 -11.77
N ASN A 102 -10.14 1.15 -10.49
CA ASN A 102 -9.50 2.42 -10.07
C ASN A 102 -8.08 2.55 -10.62
N LEU A 103 -7.31 1.46 -10.62
CA LEU A 103 -5.97 1.45 -11.20
C LEU A 103 -6.03 1.68 -12.71
N ARG A 104 -6.94 1.00 -13.41
CA ARG A 104 -7.12 1.16 -14.86
C ARG A 104 -7.47 2.61 -15.22
N ALA A 105 -8.48 3.18 -14.57
CA ALA A 105 -8.88 4.57 -14.78
C ALA A 105 -7.73 5.54 -14.50
N HIS A 106 -6.98 5.33 -13.42
CA HIS A 106 -5.81 6.17 -13.10
C HIS A 106 -4.75 6.13 -14.21
N PHE A 107 -4.42 4.96 -14.76
CA PHE A 107 -3.46 4.86 -15.85
C PHE A 107 -4.01 5.42 -17.17
N GLU A 108 -5.31 5.31 -17.42
CA GLU A 108 -5.96 5.95 -18.56
C GLU A 108 -5.84 7.48 -18.47
N ASP A 109 -6.07 8.08 -17.30
CA ASP A 109 -5.89 9.52 -17.08
C ASP A 109 -4.44 9.96 -17.33
N ILE A 110 -3.46 9.18 -16.85
CA ILE A 110 -2.04 9.42 -17.10
C ILE A 110 -1.75 9.40 -18.62
N LEU A 111 -2.22 8.38 -19.32
CA LEU A 111 -1.99 8.22 -20.76
C LEU A 111 -2.69 9.29 -21.59
N ALA A 112 -3.86 9.75 -21.14
CA ALA A 112 -4.62 10.80 -21.81
C ALA A 112 -3.88 12.15 -21.82
N ARG A 113 -2.99 12.43 -20.86
CA ARG A 113 -2.27 13.71 -20.72
C ARG A 113 -3.21 14.92 -20.68
N LYS A 114 -4.43 14.71 -20.18
CA LYS A 114 -5.46 15.74 -20.05
C LYS A 114 -5.43 16.32 -18.64
N LYS A 115 -6.16 17.42 -18.46
CA LYS A 115 -6.41 17.98 -17.13
C LYS A 115 -7.06 16.92 -16.25
N ILE A 116 -6.53 16.73 -15.04
CA ILE A 116 -7.15 15.88 -14.02
C ILE A 116 -8.45 16.57 -13.59
N ASN A 117 -9.56 15.87 -13.75
CA ASN A 117 -10.84 16.32 -13.22
C ASN A 117 -10.96 15.81 -11.78
N THR A 118 -11.24 16.72 -10.85
CA THR A 118 -11.54 16.32 -9.47
C THR A 118 -12.90 15.62 -9.44
N PRO A 119 -13.05 14.51 -8.70
CA PRO A 119 -14.37 13.91 -8.44
C PRO A 119 -15.32 14.89 -7.74
#